data_AF-A0A267DLA3-F1
#
_entry.id   AF-A0A267DLA3-F1
#
_cell.length_a   1.000
_cell.length_b   1.000
_cell.length_c   1.000
_cell.angle_alpha   90.00
_cell.angle_beta   90.00
_cell.angle_gamma   90.00
#
_symmetry.space_group_name_H-M   'P 1'
#
loop_
_entity.id
_entity.type
_entity.pdbx_description
1 polymer ?
#
loop_
_entity_poly.entity_id
_entity_poly.type
_entity_poly.pdbx_seq_one_letter_code
_entity_poly.pdbx_strand_id
1 'polypeptide(L)'
;SRKSQSQQQPETHGCGGGGGGGGGSPDDLQKRRAHSQSEQRRRNSIKAAYAELAALTGGSSAEEPAFGSGEAPLSPAGRASRAATLQAAISHFEALMRQRDQLDRQLAALRKQTEAARLINRVYQRRVSRDGGQSAAGASADAAKLAVFRHVADHLAGSFASRLGATADCGSLLDGVLDWLDDCCSPGQLAALGEEAVARHLATPRPVSSSNGEASR
;
A
#
# COMPACT_ATOMS: atom_id res chain seq x y z
N SER A 1 45.52 -3.57 52.54
CA SER A 1 44.47 -4.02 53.47
C SER A 1 43.40 -4.81 52.75
N ARG A 2 43.23 -6.07 53.15
CA ARG A 2 42.19 -7.01 52.70
C ARG A 2 40.82 -6.62 53.28
N LYS A 3 39.74 -6.85 52.52
CA LYS A 3 38.36 -7.11 52.99
C LYS A 3 37.59 -7.65 51.77
N SER A 4 37.67 -8.96 51.49
CA SER A 4 36.74 -10.01 51.98
C SER A 4 35.29 -9.71 51.60
N GLN A 5 34.89 -10.10 50.38
CA GLN A 5 33.49 -10.26 50.01
C GLN A 5 33.07 -11.72 50.16
N SER A 6 31.99 -11.87 50.90
CA SER A 6 31.40 -13.09 51.44
C SER A 6 30.93 -14.05 50.34
N GLN A 7 31.42 -15.28 50.38
CA GLN A 7 30.84 -16.42 49.68
C GLN A 7 29.54 -16.81 50.39
N GLN A 8 28.40 -16.64 49.72
CA GLN A 8 27.17 -17.32 50.09
C GLN A 8 27.31 -18.81 49.76
N GLN A 9 27.38 -19.63 50.81
CA GLN A 9 27.31 -21.08 50.74
C GLN A 9 25.85 -21.50 50.46
N PRO A 10 25.58 -22.47 49.57
CA PRO A 10 24.28 -23.11 49.53
C PRO A 10 24.18 -24.13 50.66
N GLU A 11 23.15 -23.98 51.50
CA GLU A 11 22.82 -24.92 52.56
C GLU A 11 22.62 -26.33 51.99
N THR A 12 23.46 -27.26 52.43
CA THR A 12 23.34 -28.67 52.10
C THR A 12 22.31 -29.29 53.05
N HIS A 13 21.07 -29.43 52.56
CA HIS A 13 20.07 -30.27 53.23
C HIS A 13 20.57 -31.72 53.21
N GLY A 14 20.82 -32.26 54.40
CA GLY A 14 21.28 -33.63 54.61
C GLY A 14 20.27 -34.63 54.07
N CYS A 15 20.75 -35.54 53.23
CA CYS A 15 20.03 -36.75 52.87
C CYS A 15 20.76 -37.90 53.57
N GLY A 16 20.14 -38.42 54.63
CA GLY A 16 20.56 -39.66 55.27
C GLY A 16 20.38 -40.83 54.32
N GLY A 17 21.40 -41.66 54.21
CA GLY A 17 21.39 -42.90 53.45
C GLY A 17 22.63 -43.70 53.83
N GLY A 18 22.45 -44.66 54.72
CA GLY A 18 23.52 -45.46 55.30
C GLY A 18 24.07 -46.54 54.37
N GLY A 19 25.20 -47.09 54.80
CA GLY A 19 25.63 -48.45 54.49
C GLY A 19 26.52 -48.61 53.27
N GLY A 20 27.81 -48.88 53.49
CA GLY A 20 28.69 -49.42 52.47
C GLY A 20 30.15 -48.99 52.62
N GLY A 21 30.88 -49.66 53.51
CA GLY A 21 32.31 -49.49 53.67
C GLY A 21 33.08 -49.82 52.38
N GLY A 22 34.01 -48.96 52.02
CA GLY A 22 34.95 -49.13 50.93
C GLY A 22 35.78 -47.87 50.80
N GLY A 23 37.04 -47.93 51.25
CA GLY A 23 37.97 -46.80 51.22
C GLY A 23 38.21 -46.29 49.81
N GLY A 24 37.44 -45.28 49.39
CA GLY A 24 37.74 -44.50 48.21
C GLY A 24 38.91 -43.56 48.52
N SER A 25 39.90 -43.51 47.63
CA SER A 25 41.01 -42.57 47.75
C SER A 25 40.44 -41.14 47.86
N PRO A 26 41.06 -40.22 48.64
CA PRO A 26 40.60 -38.83 48.75
C PRO A 26 40.37 -38.14 47.38
N ASP A 27 41.10 -38.57 46.34
CA ASP A 27 40.91 -38.13 44.96
C ASP A 27 39.54 -38.53 44.37
N ASP A 28 39.00 -39.69 44.73
CA ASP A 28 37.70 -40.17 44.24
C ASP A 28 36.55 -39.38 44.87
N LEU A 29 36.69 -38.99 46.14
CA LEU A 29 35.74 -38.12 46.83
C LEU A 29 35.76 -36.71 46.21
N GLN A 30 36.95 -36.19 45.90
CA GLN A 30 37.09 -34.89 45.25
C GLN A 30 36.51 -34.89 43.83
N LYS A 31 36.75 -35.95 43.05
CA LYS A 31 36.14 -36.14 41.71
C LYS A 31 34.61 -36.22 41.80
N ARG A 32 34.04 -36.96 42.76
CA ARG A 32 32.59 -37.05 42.96
C ARG A 32 31.97 -35.70 43.33
N ARG A 33 32.63 -34.91 44.18
CA ARG A 33 32.17 -33.56 44.56
C ARG A 33 32.22 -32.60 43.38
N ALA A 34 33.31 -32.60 42.62
CA ALA A 34 33.45 -31.79 41.41
C ALA A 34 32.40 -32.17 40.34
N HIS A 35 32.16 -33.46 40.15
CA HIS A 35 31.12 -33.96 39.24
C HIS A 35 29.72 -33.50 39.66
N SER A 36 29.39 -33.63 40.96
CA SER A 36 28.11 -33.18 41.51
C SER A 36 27.91 -31.66 41.35
N GLN A 37 28.97 -30.87 41.58
CA GLN A 37 28.92 -29.42 41.40
C GLN A 37 28.72 -29.05 39.92
N SER A 38 29.42 -29.71 39.00
CA SER A 38 29.27 -29.50 37.57
C SER A 38 27.84 -29.83 37.09
N GLU A 39 27.31 -30.97 37.51
CA GLU A 39 25.94 -31.37 37.17
C GLU A 39 24.89 -30.43 37.78
N GLN A 40 25.12 -29.92 39.00
CA GLN A 40 24.22 -28.92 39.59
C GLN A 40 24.24 -27.59 38.81
N ARG A 41 25.41 -27.12 38.38
CA ARG A 41 25.53 -25.93 37.52
C ARG A 41 24.76 -26.12 36.21
N ARG A 42 24.92 -27.28 35.57
CA ARG A 42 24.16 -27.65 34.36
C ARG A 42 22.65 -27.63 34.61
N ARG A 43 22.17 -28.24 35.70
CA ARG A 43 20.75 -28.26 36.07
C ARG A 43 20.20 -26.86 36.34
N ASN A 44 20.97 -26.01 37.00
CA ASN A 44 20.57 -24.63 37.29
C ASN A 44 20.48 -23.79 36.01
N SER A 45 21.45 -23.94 35.10
CA SER A 45 21.41 -23.29 33.78
C SER A 45 20.19 -23.71 32.96
N ILE A 46 19.88 -25.01 32.92
CA ILE A 46 18.68 -25.52 32.24
C ILE A 46 17.41 -24.94 32.87
N LYS A 47 17.30 -24.92 34.21
CA LYS A 47 16.14 -24.32 34.90
C LYS A 47 15.97 -22.84 34.56
N ALA A 48 17.06 -22.08 34.46
CA ALA A 48 17.02 -20.67 34.07
C ALA A 48 16.51 -20.50 32.63
N ALA A 49 16.99 -21.32 31.68
CA ALA A 49 16.52 -21.29 30.29
C ALA A 49 15.02 -21.59 30.16
N TYR A 50 14.49 -22.52 30.96
CA TYR A 50 13.03 -22.77 31.00
C TYR A 50 12.24 -21.58 31.52
N ALA A 51 12.76 -20.84 32.51
CA ALA A 51 12.10 -19.65 33.03
C ALA A 51 12.09 -18.52 32.00
N GLU A 52 13.21 -18.33 31.27
CA GLU A 52 13.30 -17.36 30.16
C GLU A 52 12.33 -17.74 29.02
N LEU A 53 12.31 -19.00 28.61
CA LEU A 53 11.41 -19.49 27.57
C LEU A 53 9.93 -19.30 27.96
N ALA A 54 9.58 -19.55 29.23
CA ALA A 54 8.23 -19.33 29.73
C ALA A 54 7.84 -17.84 29.70
N ALA A 55 8.77 -16.92 29.95
CA ALA A 55 8.52 -15.48 29.87
C ALA A 55 8.22 -15.03 28.43
N LEU A 56 8.98 -15.53 27.45
CA LEU A 56 8.79 -15.21 26.03
C LEU A 56 7.48 -15.78 25.47
N THR A 57 7.10 -16.99 25.92
CA THR A 57 5.94 -17.72 25.38
C THR A 57 4.64 -17.40 26.10
N GLY A 58 4.68 -17.19 27.42
CA GLY A 58 3.51 -16.89 28.26
C GLY A 58 2.93 -15.49 28.07
N GLY A 59 3.66 -14.56 27.48
CA GLY A 59 3.11 -13.26 27.06
C GLY A 59 2.21 -13.34 25.82
N SER A 60 2.22 -14.45 25.09
CA SER A 60 1.51 -14.61 23.81
C SER A 60 0.16 -15.33 23.88
N SER A 61 -0.26 -15.79 25.07
CA SER A 61 -1.58 -16.42 25.29
C SER A 61 -2.70 -15.38 25.52
N ALA A 62 -2.39 -14.09 25.42
CA ALA A 62 -3.28 -12.98 25.76
C ALA A 62 -3.90 -12.31 24.52
N GLU A 63 -4.18 -13.06 23.46
CA GLU A 63 -5.09 -12.59 22.39
C GLU A 63 -6.35 -13.46 22.35
N GLU A 64 -7.35 -12.99 23.09
CA GLU A 64 -8.79 -12.89 22.77
C GLU A 64 -9.63 -13.03 24.07
N PRO A 65 -10.29 -11.97 24.56
CA PRO A 65 -11.24 -12.08 25.66
C PRO A 65 -12.57 -12.60 25.10
N ALA A 66 -12.69 -13.91 24.90
CA ALA A 66 -13.99 -14.53 24.68
C ALA A 66 -14.76 -14.56 26.01
N PHE A 67 -15.75 -13.68 26.13
CA PHE A 67 -16.75 -13.65 27.18
C PHE A 67 -17.45 -15.02 27.26
N GLY A 68 -17.15 -15.82 28.29
CA GLY A 68 -17.70 -17.17 28.44
C GLY A 68 -17.26 -17.82 29.74
N SER A 69 -18.12 -17.72 30.75
CA SER A 69 -18.08 -18.38 32.05
C SER A 69 -17.67 -19.87 32.00
N GLY A 70 -16.73 -20.27 32.86
CA GLY A 70 -16.49 -21.68 33.20
C GLY A 70 -15.05 -22.00 33.61
N GLU A 71 -14.76 -21.86 34.90
CA GLU A 71 -13.65 -22.48 35.66
C GLU A 71 -12.44 -23.01 34.88
N ALA A 72 -11.44 -22.15 34.63
CA ALA A 72 -10.07 -22.60 34.46
C ALA A 72 -9.41 -22.63 35.86
N PRO A 73 -8.82 -23.76 36.31
CA PRO A 73 -8.26 -23.86 37.64
C PRO A 73 -7.06 -22.93 37.77
N LEU A 74 -7.26 -21.84 38.51
CA LEU A 74 -6.19 -21.00 39.04
C LEU A 74 -5.35 -21.85 40.00
N SER A 75 -4.29 -22.46 39.47
CA SER A 75 -3.24 -23.06 40.30
C SER A 75 -2.35 -21.93 40.82
N PRO A 76 -2.04 -21.87 42.13
CA PRO A 76 -1.29 -20.78 42.71
C PRO A 76 0.17 -20.86 42.22
N ALA A 77 0.67 -19.77 41.66
CA ALA A 77 2.09 -19.54 41.34
C ALA A 77 2.75 -20.48 40.29
N GLY A 78 2.60 -20.13 39.00
CA GLY A 78 3.78 -19.80 38.18
C GLY A 78 4.77 -20.91 37.77
N ARG A 79 4.39 -22.19 37.72
CA ARG A 79 5.24 -23.24 37.12
C ARG A 79 4.43 -24.08 36.14
N ALA A 80 4.35 -23.61 34.90
CA ALA A 80 4.08 -24.52 33.79
C ALA A 80 5.05 -25.70 33.87
N SER A 81 4.55 -26.92 33.69
CA SER A 81 5.41 -28.11 33.68
C SER A 81 6.43 -27.96 32.54
N ARG A 82 7.63 -28.54 32.68
CA ARG A 82 8.67 -28.43 31.62
C ARG A 82 8.12 -28.84 30.25
N ALA A 83 7.29 -29.88 30.21
CA ALA A 83 6.61 -30.33 29.00
C ALA A 83 5.63 -29.27 28.45
N ALA A 84 4.82 -28.65 29.33
CA ALA A 84 3.92 -27.58 28.93
C ALA A 84 4.66 -26.34 28.40
N THR A 85 5.79 -25.96 29.01
CA THR A 85 6.62 -24.84 28.52
C THR A 85 7.19 -25.12 27.13
N LEU A 86 7.69 -26.34 26.88
CA LEU A 86 8.17 -26.70 25.54
C LEU A 86 7.04 -26.69 24.51
N GLN A 87 5.87 -27.22 24.87
CA GLN A 87 4.73 -27.24 23.96
C GLN A 87 4.23 -25.83 23.64
N ALA A 88 4.17 -24.95 24.64
CA ALA A 88 3.83 -23.54 24.45
C ALA A 88 4.85 -22.84 23.54
N ALA A 89 6.14 -23.16 23.66
CA ALA A 89 7.18 -22.62 22.78
C ALA A 89 7.02 -23.08 21.33
N ILE A 90 6.69 -24.34 21.10
CA ILE A 90 6.42 -24.87 19.75
C ILE A 90 5.22 -24.13 19.14
N SER A 91 4.11 -24.04 19.87
CA SER A 91 2.91 -23.34 19.39
C SER A 91 3.17 -21.85 19.15
N HIS A 92 3.95 -21.19 20.00
CA HIS A 92 4.34 -19.79 19.81
C HIS A 92 5.19 -19.62 18.55
N PHE A 93 6.18 -20.49 18.32
CA PHE A 93 6.99 -20.46 17.11
C PHE A 93 6.14 -20.66 15.84
N GLU A 94 5.22 -21.62 15.84
CA GLU A 94 4.27 -21.83 14.74
C GLU A 94 3.38 -20.61 14.48
N ALA A 95 2.94 -19.92 15.55
CA ALA A 95 2.18 -18.68 15.43
C ALA A 95 3.01 -17.55 14.80
N LEU A 96 4.26 -17.37 15.27
CA LEU A 96 5.18 -16.38 14.69
C LEU A 96 5.48 -16.65 13.21
N MET A 97 5.64 -17.93 12.84
CA MET A 97 5.84 -18.33 11.45
C MET A 97 4.63 -17.97 10.58
N ARG A 98 3.41 -18.25 11.05
CA ARG A 98 2.17 -17.85 10.36
C ARG A 98 2.05 -16.33 10.24
N GLN A 99 2.38 -15.60 11.30
CA GLN A 99 2.36 -14.14 11.30
C GLN A 99 3.36 -13.55 10.31
N ARG A 100 4.59 -14.08 10.27
CA ARG A 100 5.60 -13.68 9.28
C ARG A 100 5.08 -13.90 7.86
N ASP A 101 4.55 -15.08 7.55
CA ASP A 101 4.05 -15.40 6.22
C ASP A 101 2.90 -14.46 5.80
N GLN A 102 2.05 -14.07 6.76
CA GLN A 102 0.99 -13.09 6.53
C GLN A 102 1.54 -11.70 6.25
N LEU A 103 2.53 -11.24 7.02
CA LEU A 103 3.21 -9.95 6.81
C LEU A 103 3.93 -9.90 5.46
N ASP A 104 4.59 -11.00 5.05
CA ASP A 104 5.25 -11.10 3.75
C ASP A 104 4.27 -10.97 2.58
N ARG A 105 3.09 -11.60 2.69
CA ARG A 105 2.00 -11.45 1.71
C ARG A 105 1.47 -10.01 1.65
N GLN A 106 1.28 -9.38 2.81
CA GLN A 106 0.84 -7.98 2.88
C GLN A 106 1.87 -7.03 2.27
N LEU A 107 3.16 -7.23 2.55
CA LEU A 107 4.25 -6.45 1.96
C LEU A 107 4.29 -6.62 0.44
N ALA A 108 4.13 -7.85 -0.07
CA ALA A 108 4.07 -8.10 -1.51
C ALA A 108 2.88 -7.36 -2.17
N ALA A 109 1.70 -7.38 -1.54
CA ALA A 109 0.53 -6.67 -2.03
C ALA A 109 0.75 -5.14 -2.04
N LEU A 110 1.29 -4.57 -0.94
CA LEU A 110 1.59 -3.15 -0.84
C LEU A 110 2.63 -2.68 -1.86
N ARG A 111 3.68 -3.49 -2.10
CA ARG A 111 4.68 -3.21 -3.14
C ARG A 111 4.02 -3.13 -4.52
N LYS A 112 3.17 -4.10 -4.87
CA LYS A 112 2.42 -4.10 -6.13
C LYS A 112 1.53 -2.86 -6.27
N GLN A 113 0.81 -2.48 -5.22
CA GLN A 113 -0.02 -1.27 -5.21
C GLN A 113 0.82 0.00 -5.39
N THR A 114 1.97 0.08 -4.72
CA THR A 114 2.87 1.24 -4.81
C THR A 114 3.46 1.37 -6.22
N GLU A 115 3.85 0.26 -6.85
CA GLU A 115 4.32 0.24 -8.23
C GLU A 115 3.22 0.67 -9.22
N ALA A 116 2.01 0.15 -9.05
CA ALA A 116 0.85 0.56 -9.84
C ALA A 116 0.57 2.07 -9.69
N ALA A 117 0.54 2.58 -8.46
CA ALA A 117 0.33 4.00 -8.19
C ALA A 117 1.42 4.87 -8.82
N ARG A 118 2.69 4.46 -8.77
CA ARG A 118 3.80 5.15 -9.43
C ARG A 118 3.65 5.16 -10.95
N LEU A 119 3.23 4.05 -11.56
CA LEU A 119 2.98 3.98 -12.99
C LEU A 119 1.85 4.94 -13.40
N ILE A 120 0.74 4.90 -12.67
CA ILE A 120 -0.41 5.79 -12.87
C ILE A 120 0.04 7.25 -12.75
N ASN A 121 0.80 7.60 -11.71
CA ASN A 121 1.32 8.95 -11.52
C ASN A 121 2.21 9.39 -12.69
N ARG A 122 3.12 8.54 -13.19
CA ARG A 122 3.93 8.84 -14.39
C ARG A 122 3.09 9.05 -15.64
N VAL A 123 2.00 8.30 -15.81
CA VAL A 123 1.08 8.50 -16.95
C VAL A 123 0.39 9.85 -16.84
N TYR A 124 -0.12 10.21 -15.66
CA TYR A 124 -0.75 11.51 -15.44
C TYR A 124 0.23 12.66 -15.60
N GLN A 125 1.45 12.56 -15.05
CA GLN A 125 2.50 13.56 -15.25
C GLN A 125 2.79 13.77 -16.73
N ARG A 126 2.97 12.70 -17.51
CA ARG A 126 3.16 12.81 -18.96
C ARG A 126 1.97 13.48 -19.67
N ARG A 127 0.74 13.15 -19.29
CA ARG A 127 -0.46 13.78 -19.85
C ARG A 127 -0.50 15.28 -19.51
N VAL A 128 -0.24 15.64 -18.26
CA VAL A 128 -0.17 17.04 -17.82
C VAL A 128 0.97 17.79 -18.50
N SER A 129 2.14 17.18 -18.71
CA SER A 129 3.23 17.82 -19.46
C SER A 129 2.89 18.00 -20.94
N ARG A 130 2.14 17.08 -21.54
CA ARG A 130 1.67 17.19 -22.92
C ARG A 130 0.58 18.24 -23.07
N ASP A 131 -0.36 18.28 -22.13
CA ASP A 131 -1.51 19.18 -22.16
C ASP A 131 -1.13 20.59 -21.65
N GLY A 132 -0.23 20.70 -20.68
CA GLY A 132 0.40 21.95 -20.23
C GLY A 132 1.54 22.44 -21.13
N GLY A 133 2.03 21.59 -22.03
CA GLY A 133 2.92 21.91 -23.15
C GLY A 133 2.17 22.35 -24.41
N GLN A 134 0.83 22.32 -24.42
CA GLN A 134 0.05 23.15 -25.34
C GLN A 134 0.32 24.60 -24.92
N SER A 135 1.38 25.17 -25.49
CA SER A 135 1.63 26.61 -25.48
C SER A 135 0.30 27.32 -25.72
N ALA A 136 0.08 28.47 -25.07
CA ALA A 136 -1.06 29.33 -25.37
C ALA A 136 -1.23 29.57 -26.88
N ALA A 137 -0.15 29.45 -27.67
CA ALA A 137 -0.18 29.44 -29.13
C ALA A 137 -0.84 28.19 -29.76
N GLY A 138 -0.63 26.99 -29.21
CA GLY A 138 -1.30 25.75 -29.65
C GLY A 138 -2.77 25.71 -29.24
N ALA A 139 -3.09 26.13 -28.02
CA ALA A 139 -4.48 26.30 -27.57
C ALA A 139 -5.20 27.42 -28.36
N SER A 140 -4.51 28.51 -28.70
CA SER A 140 -5.02 29.56 -29.59
C SER A 140 -5.17 29.09 -31.04
N ALA A 141 -4.27 28.23 -31.54
CA ALA A 141 -4.36 27.66 -32.87
C ALA A 141 -5.53 26.68 -32.96
N ASP A 142 -5.74 25.85 -31.93
CA ASP A 142 -6.87 24.93 -31.87
C ASP A 142 -8.19 25.68 -31.65
N ALA A 143 -8.20 26.78 -30.88
CA ALA A 143 -9.35 27.67 -30.80
C ALA A 143 -9.67 28.34 -32.16
N ALA A 144 -8.66 28.77 -32.91
CA ALA A 144 -8.84 29.33 -34.25
C ALA A 144 -9.36 28.28 -35.24
N LYS A 145 -8.81 27.06 -35.23
CA LYS A 145 -9.32 25.94 -36.02
C LYS A 145 -10.77 25.62 -35.66
N LEU A 146 -11.10 25.52 -34.37
CA LEU A 146 -12.47 25.28 -33.90
C LEU A 146 -13.43 26.39 -34.34
N ALA A 147 -12.99 27.64 -34.35
CA ALA A 147 -13.80 28.75 -34.81
C ALA A 147 -14.06 28.70 -36.33
N VAL A 148 -13.07 28.26 -37.13
CA VAL A 148 -13.23 27.98 -38.56
C VAL A 148 -14.22 26.81 -38.75
N PHE A 149 -14.02 25.70 -38.06
CA PHE A 149 -14.92 24.53 -38.14
C PHE A 149 -16.36 24.88 -37.76
N ARG A 150 -16.53 25.65 -36.69
CA ARG A 150 -17.86 26.08 -36.25
C ARG A 150 -18.55 26.93 -37.30
N HIS A 151 -17.83 27.86 -37.92
CA HIS A 151 -18.38 28.67 -39.00
C HIS A 151 -18.84 27.83 -40.20
N VAL A 152 -18.02 26.85 -40.61
CA VAL A 152 -18.38 25.90 -41.68
C VAL A 152 -19.63 25.10 -41.29
N ALA A 153 -19.67 24.56 -40.07
CA ALA A 153 -20.80 23.76 -39.58
C ALA A 153 -22.09 24.58 -39.48
N ASP A 154 -22.02 25.81 -38.95
CA ASP A 154 -23.17 26.70 -38.82
C ASP A 154 -23.72 27.11 -40.20
N HIS A 155 -22.83 27.37 -41.17
CA HIS A 155 -23.24 27.67 -42.55
C HIS A 155 -23.90 26.47 -43.23
N LEU A 156 -23.34 25.27 -43.09
CA LEU A 156 -23.95 24.05 -43.63
C LEU A 156 -25.30 23.75 -42.99
N ALA A 157 -25.43 23.93 -41.68
CA ALA A 157 -26.71 23.76 -40.99
C ALA A 157 -27.76 24.79 -41.47
N GLY A 158 -27.34 26.05 -41.66
CA GLY A 158 -28.20 27.11 -42.18
C GLY A 158 -28.65 26.86 -43.63
N SER A 159 -27.73 26.45 -44.51
CA SER A 159 -28.05 26.16 -45.91
C SER A 159 -28.89 24.90 -46.07
N PHE A 160 -28.67 23.90 -45.21
CA PHE A 160 -29.51 22.71 -45.15
C PHE A 160 -30.95 23.08 -44.74
N ALA A 161 -31.09 23.86 -43.66
CA ALA A 161 -32.39 24.27 -43.16
C ALA A 161 -33.16 25.15 -44.15
N SER A 162 -32.48 26.06 -44.86
CA SER A 162 -33.11 26.92 -45.87
C SER A 162 -33.54 26.15 -47.11
N ARG A 163 -32.80 25.11 -47.49
CA ARG A 163 -33.05 24.32 -48.70
C ARG A 163 -34.13 23.26 -48.50
N LEU A 164 -34.21 22.67 -47.31
CA LEU A 164 -35.16 21.59 -47.04
C LEU A 164 -36.51 22.05 -46.49
N GLY A 165 -36.58 23.24 -45.87
CA GLY A 165 -37.83 23.87 -45.45
C GLY A 165 -38.81 22.91 -44.73
N ALA A 166 -40.10 23.24 -44.78
CA ALA A 166 -41.16 22.32 -44.33
C ALA A 166 -41.67 21.50 -45.54
N THR A 167 -40.89 20.52 -45.99
CA THR A 167 -41.33 19.55 -46.99
C THR A 167 -42.18 18.45 -46.33
N ALA A 168 -43.35 18.15 -46.90
CA ALA A 168 -44.32 17.21 -46.32
C ALA A 168 -44.21 15.78 -46.89
N ASP A 169 -43.48 15.60 -48.00
CA ASP A 169 -43.35 14.33 -48.72
C ASP A 169 -41.89 13.82 -48.72
N CYS A 170 -41.73 12.51 -48.48
CA CYS A 170 -40.42 11.86 -48.33
C CYS A 170 -39.60 11.87 -49.63
N GLY A 171 -40.25 11.75 -50.79
CA GLY A 171 -39.56 11.80 -52.09
C GLY A 171 -38.95 13.17 -52.33
N SER A 172 -39.76 14.22 -52.18
CA SER A 172 -39.29 15.61 -52.33
C SER A 172 -38.20 16.01 -51.33
N LEU A 173 -38.21 15.43 -50.13
CA LEU A 173 -37.18 15.63 -49.13
C LEU A 173 -35.85 15.00 -49.57
N LEU A 174 -35.87 13.76 -50.05
CA LEU A 174 -34.67 13.05 -50.48
C LEU A 174 -34.01 13.73 -51.69
N ASP A 175 -34.81 14.17 -52.67
CA ASP A 175 -34.30 14.93 -53.82
C ASP A 175 -33.66 16.25 -53.36
N GLY A 176 -34.32 16.98 -52.45
CA GLY A 176 -33.77 18.21 -51.88
C GLY A 176 -32.48 18.00 -51.07
N VAL A 177 -32.33 16.87 -50.38
CA VAL A 177 -31.10 16.52 -49.66
C VAL A 177 -29.96 16.22 -50.62
N LEU A 178 -30.24 15.48 -51.69
CA LEU A 178 -29.24 15.17 -52.73
C LEU A 178 -28.80 16.42 -53.47
N ASP A 179 -29.74 17.27 -53.89
CA ASP A 179 -29.44 18.56 -54.52
C ASP A 179 -28.61 19.48 -53.59
N TRP A 180 -28.90 19.47 -52.29
CA TRP A 180 -28.11 20.21 -51.31
C TRP A 180 -26.70 19.65 -51.16
N LEU A 181 -26.54 18.32 -51.12
CA LEU A 181 -25.23 17.67 -51.03
C LEU A 181 -24.36 18.02 -52.24
N ASP A 182 -24.93 17.97 -53.44
CA ASP A 182 -24.20 18.25 -54.68
C ASP A 182 -23.80 19.73 -54.78
N ASP A 183 -24.70 20.65 -54.42
CA ASP A 183 -24.45 22.09 -54.55
C ASP A 183 -23.67 22.71 -53.38
N CYS A 184 -23.84 22.21 -52.16
CA CYS A 184 -23.31 22.85 -50.95
C CYS A 184 -22.21 22.03 -50.26
N CYS A 185 -22.09 20.74 -50.56
CA CYS A 185 -21.08 19.85 -49.95
C CYS A 185 -20.03 19.33 -50.94
N SER A 186 -19.99 19.84 -52.16
CA SER A 186 -18.92 19.49 -53.10
C SER A 186 -17.55 19.94 -52.56
N PRO A 187 -16.45 19.23 -52.90
CA PRO A 187 -15.12 19.54 -52.38
C PRO A 187 -14.68 20.99 -52.65
N GLY A 188 -15.05 21.55 -53.81
CA GLY A 188 -14.75 22.93 -54.17
C GLY A 188 -15.51 23.95 -53.31
N GLN A 189 -16.78 23.68 -53.01
CA GLN A 189 -17.60 24.56 -52.16
C GLN A 189 -17.13 24.52 -50.71
N LEU A 190 -16.83 23.33 -50.17
CA LEU A 190 -16.28 23.20 -48.82
C LEU A 190 -14.90 23.86 -48.68
N ALA A 191 -14.06 23.77 -49.71
CA ALA A 191 -12.76 24.45 -49.73
C ALA A 191 -12.94 25.98 -49.73
N ALA A 192 -13.78 26.52 -50.62
CA ALA A 192 -14.07 27.95 -50.67
C ALA A 192 -14.65 28.47 -49.36
N LEU A 193 -15.58 27.72 -48.75
CA LEU A 193 -16.18 28.07 -47.48
C LEU A 193 -15.17 28.04 -46.32
N GLY A 194 -14.25 27.08 -46.34
CA GLY A 194 -13.13 26.99 -45.41
C GLY A 194 -12.17 28.17 -45.54
N GLU A 195 -11.82 28.55 -46.77
CA GLU A 195 -10.97 29.72 -47.06
C GLU A 195 -11.64 31.03 -46.61
N GLU A 196 -12.94 31.18 -46.87
CA GLU A 196 -13.73 32.32 -46.42
C GLU A 196 -13.79 32.40 -44.88
N ALA A 197 -13.98 31.27 -44.22
CA ALA A 197 -13.98 31.17 -42.77
C ALA A 197 -12.61 31.57 -42.18
N VAL A 198 -11.52 31.13 -42.79
CA VAL A 198 -10.15 31.51 -42.41
C VAL A 198 -9.94 33.01 -42.63
N ALA A 199 -10.36 33.55 -43.78
CA ALA A 199 -10.24 34.97 -44.08
C ALA A 199 -11.02 35.85 -43.09
N ARG A 200 -12.25 35.45 -42.70
CA ARG A 200 -13.04 36.13 -41.65
C ARG A 200 -12.32 36.13 -40.31
N HIS A 201 -11.80 34.97 -39.88
CA HIS A 201 -11.10 34.87 -38.60
C HIS A 201 -9.83 35.72 -38.55
N LEU A 202 -9.12 35.83 -39.67
CA LEU A 202 -7.96 36.72 -39.79
C LEU A 202 -8.33 38.21 -39.85
N ALA A 203 -9.50 38.54 -40.40
CA ALA A 203 -9.99 39.92 -40.52
C ALA A 203 -10.65 40.47 -39.24
N THR A 204 -10.91 39.63 -38.23
CA THR A 204 -11.57 40.08 -36.99
C THR A 204 -10.53 40.74 -36.07
N PRO A 205 -10.63 42.05 -35.75
CA PRO A 205 -9.64 42.71 -34.90
C PRO A 205 -9.67 42.14 -33.47
N ARG A 206 -8.51 41.70 -32.96
CA ARG A 206 -8.37 41.29 -31.55
C ARG A 206 -8.70 42.49 -30.66
N PRO A 207 -9.61 42.38 -29.67
CA PRO A 207 -9.85 43.45 -28.72
C PRO A 207 -8.56 43.72 -27.94
N VAL A 208 -8.00 44.91 -28.13
CA VAL A 208 -6.87 45.41 -27.33
C VAL A 208 -7.40 45.56 -25.91
N SER A 209 -6.95 44.69 -25.02
CA SER A 209 -7.26 44.81 -23.59
C SER A 209 -6.52 46.03 -23.05
N SER A 210 -7.18 47.20 -23.05
CA SER A 210 -6.73 48.38 -22.34
C SER A 210 -6.75 48.08 -20.84
N SER A 211 -5.60 47.65 -20.29
CA SER A 211 -5.33 47.71 -18.87
C SER A 211 -5.13 49.17 -18.48
N ASN A 212 -6.22 49.91 -18.27
CA ASN A 212 -6.15 51.17 -17.55
C ASN A 212 -5.91 50.83 -16.08
N GLY A 213 -4.75 51.23 -15.57
CA GLY A 213 -4.46 51.25 -14.15
C GLY A 213 -5.38 52.26 -13.46
N GLU A 214 -6.32 51.77 -12.68
CA GLU A 214 -6.95 52.57 -11.63
C GLU A 214 -6.10 52.49 -10.37
N ALA A 215 -5.22 53.49 -10.23
CA ALA A 215 -4.77 53.96 -8.95
C ALA A 215 -5.86 54.88 -8.36
N SER A 216 -6.49 54.47 -7.26
CA SER A 216 -7.22 55.33 -6.32
C SER A 216 -7.15 54.65 -4.96
N ARG A 217 -6.31 55.18 -4.06
CA ARG A 217 -6.58 56.24 -3.06
C ARG A 217 -7.13 55.63 -1.77
#